data_AF-A0A925UM63-F1
#
_entry.id   AF-A0A925UM63-F1
#
_cell.length_a   1.000
_cell.length_b   1.000
_cell.length_c   1.000
_cell.angle_alpha   90.00
_cell.angle_beta   90.00
_cell.angle_gamma   90.00
#
_symmetry.space_group_name_H-M   'P 1'
#
loop_
_entity.id
_entity.type
_entity.pdbx_description
1 polymer ?
#
loop_
_entity_poly.entity_id
_entity_poly.type
_entity_poly.pdbx_seq_one_letter_code
_entity_poly.pdbx_strand_id
1 'polypeptide(L)'
;MEILKITKRQACRFILSHQGLGAVSEFQGKKGVLDFIKRVGSIQYDALNVVGYNSDLVLQSRIPDFKPEMLQELLYKERTLIDQLDKEMCIYSVEDWPYFRRHRASALKRYGGSSEPIIPFLEEVRQAIKERGSLSSIDLNLKEIVDWAWSPTRVSRAALESMYLWGELIIHHKVNTRKVYDFSDRHIPKALLETEEPNDTVEAYQDWYVLRRIGAVGLLWNKAGDAWLRMPDIKSRERNSTLNRLLKQEKIVEVQIEDVKYPFYMKSQDISSLKEILKVENKNQRGFIIAPLDNMLWDRGLVKELFDFYYRWEVYKPLSQRTYGYYVLPILYGDKFVARFEPGKDKDNNTLIIKNWWWESDVVQSERMQLALSICFKQFKNYLGADNLHIHEDIVNREELHWLTLI
;
A
#
# COMPACT_ATOMS: atom_id res chain seq x y z
N MET A 1 -26.89 -15.23 -11.81
CA MET A 1 -26.19 -15.28 -10.51
C MET A 1 -27.04 -14.57 -9.47
N GLU A 2 -27.13 -15.13 -8.27
CA GLU A 2 -27.81 -14.52 -7.13
C GLU A 2 -27.04 -13.28 -6.66
N ILE A 3 -27.71 -12.13 -6.55
CA ILE A 3 -27.09 -10.90 -6.03
C ILE A 3 -26.95 -11.05 -4.52
N LEU A 4 -25.72 -10.96 -4.01
CA LEU A 4 -25.47 -11.02 -2.57
C LEU A 4 -25.85 -9.69 -1.93
N LYS A 5 -26.76 -9.72 -0.95
CA LYS A 5 -27.18 -8.53 -0.18
C LYS A 5 -26.60 -8.59 1.22
N ILE A 6 -25.93 -7.53 1.65
CA ILE A 6 -25.30 -7.41 2.97
C ILE A 6 -25.47 -6.02 3.57
N THR A 7 -25.38 -5.91 4.90
CA THR A 7 -25.36 -4.62 5.61
C THR A 7 -24.02 -3.90 5.42
N LYS A 8 -23.96 -2.57 5.64
CA LYS A 8 -22.69 -1.83 5.66
C LYS A 8 -21.66 -2.43 6.64
N ARG A 9 -22.13 -2.79 7.84
CA ARG A 9 -21.29 -3.40 8.88
C ARG A 9 -20.67 -4.72 8.41
N GLN A 10 -21.44 -5.56 7.71
CA GLN A 10 -20.94 -6.81 7.13
C GLN A 10 -19.89 -6.55 6.04
N ALA A 11 -20.09 -5.54 5.19
CA ALA A 11 -19.12 -5.13 4.19
C ALA A 11 -17.80 -4.66 4.83
N CYS A 12 -17.86 -3.84 5.88
CA CYS A 12 -16.68 -3.39 6.63
C CYS A 12 -15.92 -4.58 7.22
N ARG A 13 -16.63 -5.50 7.89
CA ARG A 13 -16.02 -6.70 8.47
C ARG A 13 -15.39 -7.60 7.42
N PHE A 14 -15.99 -7.71 6.24
CA PHE A 14 -15.40 -8.42 5.11
C PHE A 14 -14.11 -7.78 4.65
N ILE A 15 -14.11 -6.46 4.38
CA ILE A 15 -12.89 -5.74 3.96
C ILE A 15 -11.79 -5.91 5.00
N LEU A 16 -12.08 -5.72 6.29
CA LEU A 16 -11.10 -5.85 7.36
C LEU A 16 -10.51 -7.26 7.43
N SER A 17 -11.34 -8.30 7.34
CA SER A 17 -10.90 -9.69 7.32
C SER A 17 -10.03 -9.99 6.09
N HIS A 18 -10.47 -9.55 4.90
CA HIS A 18 -9.70 -9.69 3.65
C HIS A 18 -8.31 -9.05 3.78
N GLN A 19 -8.25 -7.90 4.46
CA GLN A 19 -7.04 -7.17 4.72
C GLN A 19 -6.21 -7.75 5.89
N GLY A 20 -6.60 -8.85 6.53
CA GLY A 20 -5.86 -9.41 7.67
C GLY A 20 -5.99 -8.62 8.98
N LEU A 21 -6.94 -7.70 9.06
CA LEU A 21 -7.26 -6.88 10.22
C LEU A 21 -8.38 -7.53 11.05
N GLY A 22 -8.26 -8.84 11.27
CA GLY A 22 -9.21 -9.68 11.99
C GLY A 22 -8.89 -9.83 13.48
N ALA A 23 -9.82 -10.41 14.22
CA ALA A 23 -9.64 -10.69 15.65
C ALA A 23 -8.48 -11.67 15.93
N VAL A 24 -8.14 -12.54 14.97
CA VAL A 24 -7.02 -13.47 15.04
C VAL A 24 -6.05 -13.11 13.92
N SER A 25 -4.75 -13.10 14.21
CA SER A 25 -3.74 -12.92 13.16
C SER A 25 -3.58 -14.19 12.36
N GLU A 26 -3.56 -14.06 11.03
CA GLU A 26 -3.41 -15.16 10.08
C GLU A 26 -1.97 -15.29 9.54
N PHE A 27 -1.11 -14.31 9.84
CA PHE A 27 0.17 -14.13 9.18
C PHE A 27 1.32 -14.08 10.18
N GLN A 28 2.42 -14.75 9.86
CA GLN A 28 3.61 -14.82 10.71
C GLN A 28 4.89 -14.83 9.87
N GLY A 29 5.88 -14.05 10.31
CA GLY A 29 7.20 -13.97 9.69
C GLY A 29 7.19 -13.62 8.19
N LYS A 30 8.28 -13.96 7.49
CA LYS A 30 8.41 -13.72 6.04
C LYS A 30 7.33 -14.40 5.20
N LYS A 31 6.93 -15.62 5.59
CA LYS A 31 5.83 -16.33 4.92
C LYS A 31 4.53 -15.52 5.01
N GLY A 32 4.22 -14.95 6.17
CA GLY A 32 3.08 -14.06 6.36
C GLY A 32 3.13 -12.82 5.47
N VAL A 33 4.31 -12.22 5.28
CA VAL A 33 4.51 -11.09 4.35
C VAL A 33 4.16 -11.50 2.92
N LEU A 34 4.71 -12.63 2.46
CA LEU A 34 4.46 -13.15 1.11
C LEU A 34 2.99 -13.53 0.90
N ASP A 35 2.37 -14.22 1.88
CA ASP A 35 0.98 -14.64 1.81
C ASP A 35 0.03 -13.43 1.77
N PHE A 36 0.30 -12.39 2.57
CA PHE A 36 -0.50 -11.17 2.55
C PHE A 36 -0.35 -10.42 1.22
N ILE A 37 0.89 -10.18 0.74
CA ILE A 37 1.12 -9.51 -0.54
C ILE A 37 0.50 -10.29 -1.69
N LYS A 38 0.58 -11.63 -1.69
CA LYS A 38 -0.10 -12.48 -2.68
C LYS A 38 -1.62 -12.32 -2.62
N ARG A 39 -2.21 -12.23 -1.42
CA ARG A 39 -3.66 -12.02 -1.23
C ARG A 39 -4.12 -10.70 -1.83
N VAL A 40 -3.41 -9.60 -1.54
CA VAL A 40 -3.79 -8.25 -2.00
C VAL A 40 -3.15 -7.85 -3.33
N GLY A 41 -2.33 -8.71 -3.93
CA GLY A 41 -1.57 -8.45 -5.16
C GLY A 41 -0.37 -7.52 -4.94
N SER A 42 -0.59 -6.37 -4.32
CA SER A 42 0.47 -5.40 -4.03
C SER A 42 0.15 -4.50 -2.84
N ILE A 43 1.19 -3.95 -2.22
CA ILE A 43 1.06 -2.91 -1.17
C ILE A 43 1.83 -1.66 -1.60
N GLN A 44 1.32 -0.48 -1.27
CA GLN A 44 1.97 0.77 -1.70
C GLN A 44 3.23 1.07 -0.87
N TYR A 45 4.31 1.47 -1.54
CA TYR A 45 5.52 2.00 -0.93
C TYR A 45 5.51 3.53 -1.00
N ASP A 46 5.94 4.17 0.08
CA ASP A 46 6.20 5.61 0.13
C ASP A 46 7.51 5.86 0.87
N ALA A 47 8.25 6.89 0.47
CA ALA A 47 9.58 7.18 0.99
C ALA A 47 9.58 7.99 2.29
N LEU A 48 8.44 8.55 2.73
CA LEU A 48 8.34 9.20 4.03
C LEU A 48 8.44 8.16 5.14
N ASN A 49 9.31 8.44 6.12
CA ASN A 49 9.61 7.54 7.23
C ASN A 49 9.57 8.32 8.55
N VAL A 50 8.35 8.63 9.02
CA VAL A 50 8.14 9.27 10.32
C VAL A 50 8.20 8.23 11.44
N VAL A 51 7.55 7.08 11.25
CA VAL A 51 7.50 5.94 12.18
C VAL A 51 7.51 4.61 11.40
N GLY A 52 8.29 4.55 10.33
CA GLY A 52 8.28 3.46 9.35
C GLY A 52 7.84 3.93 7.98
N TYR A 53 8.25 3.19 6.94
CA TYR A 53 7.73 3.39 5.59
C TYR A 53 6.29 2.87 5.51
N ASN A 54 5.51 3.37 4.53
CA ASN A 54 4.11 2.95 4.40
C ASN A 54 3.95 1.41 4.30
N SER A 55 4.82 0.72 3.57
CA SER A 55 4.80 -0.75 3.46
C SER A 55 5.01 -1.45 4.80
N ASP A 56 5.89 -0.91 5.66
CA ASP A 56 6.18 -1.47 6.97
C ASP A 56 4.98 -1.27 7.91
N LEU A 57 4.35 -0.09 7.85
CA LEU A 57 3.14 0.22 8.59
C LEU A 57 1.95 -0.65 8.19
N VAL A 58 1.83 -1.00 6.90
CA VAL A 58 0.82 -1.96 6.41
C VAL A 58 1.08 -3.34 7.00
N LEU A 59 2.34 -3.82 6.99
CA LEU A 59 2.66 -5.18 7.41
C LEU A 59 2.60 -5.36 8.93
N GLN A 60 3.10 -4.39 9.71
CA GLN A 60 3.13 -4.49 11.18
C GLN A 60 1.73 -4.58 11.80
N SER A 61 0.72 -3.99 11.16
CA SER A 61 -0.66 -4.06 11.67
C SER A 61 -1.31 -5.43 11.47
N ARG A 62 -0.73 -6.29 10.62
CA ARG A 62 -1.28 -7.61 10.24
C ARG A 62 -0.45 -8.78 10.77
N ILE A 63 0.86 -8.56 10.91
CA ILE A 63 1.87 -9.59 11.21
C ILE A 63 2.52 -9.23 12.56
N PRO A 64 2.12 -9.87 13.67
CA PRO A 64 2.53 -9.49 15.03
C PRO A 64 4.04 -9.53 15.28
N ASP A 65 4.76 -10.39 14.57
CA ASP A 65 6.21 -10.56 14.68
C ASP A 65 7.00 -9.84 13.57
N PHE A 66 6.34 -8.98 12.79
CA PHE A 66 6.98 -8.27 11.68
C PHE A 66 8.14 -7.39 12.15
N LYS A 67 9.23 -7.47 11.39
CA LYS A 67 10.36 -6.54 11.49
C LYS A 67 10.71 -6.03 10.09
N PRO A 68 11.14 -4.77 9.92
CA PRO A 68 11.49 -4.21 8.61
C PRO A 68 12.51 -5.06 7.83
N GLU A 69 13.43 -5.74 8.52
CA GLU A 69 14.42 -6.62 7.92
C GLU A 69 13.77 -7.75 7.13
N MET A 70 12.62 -8.26 7.57
CA MET A 70 11.90 -9.32 6.85
C MET A 70 11.54 -8.86 5.43
N LEU A 71 10.99 -7.66 5.29
CA LEU A 71 10.64 -7.10 3.98
C LEU A 71 11.88 -6.76 3.16
N GLN A 72 12.92 -6.22 3.79
CA GLN A 72 14.18 -5.90 3.10
C GLN A 72 14.87 -7.14 2.54
N GLU A 73 14.85 -8.26 3.27
CA GLU A 73 15.43 -9.52 2.81
C GLU A 73 14.64 -10.10 1.63
N LEU A 74 13.31 -10.07 1.70
CA LEU A 74 12.44 -10.51 0.60
C LEU A 74 12.62 -9.65 -0.67
N LEU A 75 12.80 -8.34 -0.51
CA LEU A 75 13.02 -7.40 -1.63
C LEU A 75 14.42 -7.52 -2.23
N TYR A 76 15.46 -7.47 -1.41
CA TYR A 76 16.82 -7.16 -1.88
C TYR A 76 17.82 -8.31 -1.78
N LYS A 77 17.53 -9.34 -0.98
CA LYS A 77 18.39 -10.53 -0.86
C LYS A 77 17.80 -11.73 -1.58
N GLU A 78 16.59 -12.12 -1.19
CA GLU A 78 15.89 -13.29 -1.74
C GLU A 78 15.22 -12.99 -3.07
N ARG A 79 14.90 -11.72 -3.33
CA ARG A 79 14.27 -11.22 -4.56
C ARG A 79 12.96 -11.94 -4.91
N THR A 80 12.23 -12.40 -3.90
CA THR A 80 10.87 -12.95 -4.06
C THR A 80 9.84 -11.83 -4.22
N LEU A 81 10.19 -10.61 -3.79
CA LEU A 81 9.41 -9.39 -4.00
C LEU A 81 10.22 -8.38 -4.82
N ILE A 82 9.51 -7.48 -5.49
CA ILE A 82 10.08 -6.33 -6.19
C ILE A 82 9.27 -5.07 -5.90
N ASP A 83 9.92 -3.91 -5.96
CA ASP A 83 9.26 -2.61 -5.93
C ASP A 83 9.20 -2.01 -7.33
N GLN A 84 8.00 -1.78 -7.86
CA GLN A 84 7.75 -1.30 -9.22
C GLN A 84 6.36 -0.66 -9.31
N LEU A 85 6.00 -0.13 -10.49
CA LEU A 85 4.67 0.46 -10.71
C LEU A 85 3.56 -0.60 -10.75
N ASP A 86 2.54 -0.40 -9.90
CA ASP A 86 1.18 -0.98 -9.98
C ASP A 86 0.19 0.20 -9.88
N LYS A 87 -0.50 0.40 -8.74
CA LYS A 87 -1.38 1.56 -8.50
C LYS A 87 -0.61 2.87 -8.44
N GLU A 88 0.57 2.80 -7.84
CA GLU A 88 1.63 3.80 -7.78
C GLU A 88 2.93 3.00 -7.60
N MET A 89 3.92 3.51 -6.88
CA MET A 89 5.02 2.70 -6.38
C MET A 89 4.50 1.65 -5.40
N CYS A 90 4.56 0.38 -5.78
CA CYS A 90 4.10 -0.72 -4.95
C CYS A 90 5.18 -1.79 -4.81
N ILE A 91 5.01 -2.65 -3.80
CA ILE A 91 5.74 -3.90 -3.62
C ILE A 91 4.81 -5.04 -3.99
N TYR A 92 5.28 -5.96 -4.82
CA TYR A 92 4.54 -7.15 -5.26
C TYR A 92 5.48 -8.32 -5.56
N SER A 93 4.90 -9.50 -5.83
CA SER A 93 5.66 -10.72 -6.14
C SER A 93 6.50 -10.57 -7.40
N VAL A 94 7.76 -11.01 -7.39
CA VAL A 94 8.59 -11.02 -8.61
C VAL A 94 7.95 -11.84 -9.75
N GLU A 95 7.16 -12.86 -9.40
CA GLU A 95 6.39 -13.70 -10.33
C GLU A 95 5.38 -12.90 -11.17
N ASP A 96 4.95 -11.72 -10.71
CA ASP A 96 4.07 -10.84 -11.48
C ASP A 96 4.81 -10.08 -12.59
N TRP A 97 6.15 -10.21 -12.68
CA TRP A 97 6.96 -9.47 -13.65
C TRP A 97 6.43 -9.54 -15.09
N PRO A 98 6.09 -10.71 -15.66
CA PRO A 98 5.57 -10.79 -17.05
C PRO A 98 4.28 -10.00 -17.26
N TYR A 99 3.40 -9.96 -16.25
CA TYR A 99 2.11 -9.29 -16.32
C TYR A 99 2.21 -7.76 -16.40
N PHE A 100 3.30 -7.18 -15.86
CA PHE A 100 3.53 -5.73 -15.90
C PHE A 100 4.32 -5.25 -17.14
N ARG A 101 4.46 -6.09 -18.18
CA ARG A 101 5.15 -5.71 -19.43
C ARG A 101 4.55 -4.46 -20.08
N ARG A 102 3.23 -4.29 -20.05
CA ARG A 102 2.55 -3.10 -20.59
C ARG A 102 2.86 -1.81 -19.84
N HIS A 103 3.04 -1.88 -18.52
CA HIS A 103 3.50 -0.74 -17.73
C HIS A 103 4.92 -0.32 -18.14
N ARG A 104 5.82 -1.29 -18.28
CA ARG A 104 7.20 -1.06 -18.72
C ARG A 104 7.27 -0.50 -20.14
N ALA A 105 6.49 -1.04 -21.07
CA ALA A 105 6.39 -0.54 -22.44
C ALA A 105 5.81 0.90 -22.50
N SER A 106 4.80 1.19 -21.69
CA SER A 106 4.25 2.55 -21.55
C SER A 106 5.28 3.53 -21.00
N ALA A 107 6.08 3.11 -20.01
CA ALA A 107 7.18 3.91 -19.47
C ALA A 107 8.27 4.16 -20.52
N LEU A 108 8.66 3.14 -21.30
CA LEU A 108 9.62 3.29 -22.39
C LEU A 108 9.13 4.27 -23.45
N LYS A 109 7.85 4.18 -23.85
CA LYS A 109 7.25 5.13 -24.80
C LYS A 109 7.28 6.56 -24.27
N ARG A 110 7.08 6.73 -22.96
CA ARG A 110 7.02 8.04 -22.31
C ARG A 110 8.38 8.68 -22.07
N TYR A 111 9.40 7.90 -21.70
CA TYR A 111 10.69 8.42 -21.25
C TYR A 111 11.87 8.02 -22.15
N GLY A 112 11.65 7.16 -23.14
CA GLY A 112 12.67 6.64 -24.05
C GLY A 112 12.55 7.17 -25.49
N GLY A 113 11.77 8.22 -25.71
CA GLY A 113 11.69 8.88 -27.02
C GLY A 113 13.02 9.55 -27.39
N SER A 114 13.38 9.60 -28.68
CA SER A 114 14.68 10.12 -29.13
C SER A 114 14.95 11.59 -28.79
N SER A 115 13.90 12.37 -28.52
CA SER A 115 13.97 13.76 -28.08
C SER A 115 14.19 13.93 -26.57
N GLU A 116 14.13 12.85 -25.79
CA GLU A 116 14.28 12.94 -24.34
C GLU A 116 15.73 13.29 -23.97
N PRO A 117 15.95 14.21 -23.02
CA PRO A 117 17.28 14.72 -22.71
C PRO A 117 18.20 13.67 -22.07
N ILE A 118 17.65 12.54 -21.62
CA ILE A 118 18.42 11.42 -21.05
C ILE A 118 19.09 10.55 -22.13
N ILE A 119 18.60 10.57 -23.37
CA ILE A 119 19.00 9.64 -24.43
C ILE A 119 20.51 9.64 -24.68
N PRO A 120 21.19 10.80 -24.78
CA PRO A 120 22.64 10.84 -25.01
C PRO A 120 23.47 10.18 -23.91
N PHE A 121 22.91 10.05 -22.70
CA PHE A 121 23.62 9.56 -21.52
C PHE A 121 23.36 8.08 -21.22
N LEU A 122 22.38 7.45 -21.87
CA LEU A 122 21.98 6.07 -21.51
C LEU A 122 23.13 5.08 -21.68
N GLU A 123 23.95 5.19 -22.72
CA GLU A 123 25.07 4.26 -22.92
C GLU A 123 26.17 4.44 -21.89
N GLU A 124 26.47 5.69 -21.50
CA GLU A 124 27.41 5.97 -20.41
C GLU A 124 26.90 5.36 -19.09
N VAL A 125 25.61 5.49 -18.80
CA VAL A 125 24.98 4.88 -17.61
C VAL A 125 25.08 3.36 -17.65
N ARG A 126 24.77 2.72 -18.79
CA ARG A 126 24.89 1.27 -18.96
C ARG A 126 26.32 0.81 -18.74
N GLN A 127 27.29 1.47 -19.37
CA GLN A 127 28.70 1.10 -19.26
C GLN A 127 29.20 1.24 -17.82
N ALA A 128 28.81 2.32 -17.14
CA ALA A 128 29.12 2.51 -15.74
C ALA A 128 28.62 1.37 -14.85
N ILE A 129 27.38 0.90 -15.04
CA ILE A 129 26.81 -0.22 -14.26
C ILE A 129 27.44 -1.57 -14.66
N LYS A 130 27.80 -1.74 -15.93
CA LYS A 130 28.53 -2.93 -16.39
C LYS A 130 29.90 -3.06 -15.71
N GLU A 131 30.66 -1.97 -15.66
CA GLU A 131 32.02 -1.94 -15.13
C GLU A 131 32.09 -1.92 -13.60
N ARG A 132 31.22 -1.15 -12.95
CA ARG A 132 31.32 -0.85 -11.50
C ARG A 132 30.27 -1.57 -10.65
N GLY A 133 29.37 -2.34 -11.26
CA GLY A 133 28.27 -3.01 -10.58
C GLY A 133 27.12 -2.05 -10.27
N SER A 134 26.38 -2.32 -9.19
CA SER A 134 25.17 -1.55 -8.86
C SER A 134 25.51 -0.12 -8.43
N LEU A 135 24.86 0.88 -9.03
CA LEU A 135 25.18 2.31 -8.81
C LEU A 135 23.94 3.13 -8.44
N SER A 136 24.16 4.22 -7.70
CA SER A 136 23.20 5.28 -7.48
C SER A 136 23.47 6.48 -8.39
N SER A 137 22.54 7.44 -8.39
CA SER A 137 22.71 8.70 -9.13
C SER A 137 23.92 9.52 -8.67
N ILE A 138 24.35 9.35 -7.42
CA ILE A 138 25.52 10.05 -6.87
C ILE A 138 26.86 9.49 -7.38
N ASP A 139 26.86 8.26 -7.90
CA ASP A 139 28.07 7.56 -8.38
C ASP A 139 28.35 7.86 -9.86
N LEU A 140 27.45 8.60 -10.51
CA LEU A 140 27.53 9.05 -11.90
C LEU A 140 27.92 10.53 -11.92
N ASN A 141 28.94 10.90 -12.70
CA ASN A 141 29.39 12.27 -12.84
C ASN A 141 28.56 13.07 -13.88
N LEU A 142 27.24 12.82 -13.91
CA LEU A 142 26.30 13.48 -14.82
C LEU A 142 25.50 14.53 -14.06
N LYS A 143 25.89 15.80 -14.25
CA LYS A 143 25.43 16.93 -13.42
C LYS A 143 24.39 17.82 -14.10
N GLU A 144 24.17 17.66 -15.40
CA GLU A 144 23.17 18.43 -16.15
C GLU A 144 21.79 18.31 -15.50
N ILE A 145 21.04 19.42 -15.49
CA ILE A 145 19.70 19.47 -14.90
C ILE A 145 18.68 19.37 -16.03
N VAL A 146 17.70 18.48 -15.85
CA VAL A 146 16.60 18.26 -16.78
C VAL A 146 15.26 18.39 -16.06
N ASP A 147 14.23 18.72 -16.81
CA ASP A 147 12.85 18.68 -16.30
C ASP A 147 12.45 17.24 -15.98
N TRP A 148 11.74 17.08 -14.86
CA TRP A 148 11.32 15.78 -14.37
C TRP A 148 10.01 15.84 -13.59
N ALA A 149 9.34 14.70 -13.43
CA ALA A 149 7.93 14.62 -13.04
C ALA A 149 7.54 15.32 -11.72
N TRP A 150 8.49 15.54 -10.82
CA TRP A 150 8.25 16.16 -9.50
C TRP A 150 8.96 17.51 -9.34
N SER A 151 10.20 17.59 -9.80
CA SER A 151 11.03 18.78 -9.78
C SER A 151 12.19 18.59 -10.75
N PRO A 152 12.80 19.67 -11.26
CA PRO A 152 14.06 19.59 -11.99
C PRO A 152 15.10 18.76 -11.21
N THR A 153 15.85 17.92 -11.91
CA THR A 153 16.79 16.96 -11.30
C THR A 153 18.02 16.75 -12.17
N ARG A 154 19.07 16.15 -11.59
CA ARG A 154 20.24 15.71 -12.38
C ARG A 154 19.88 14.63 -13.38
N VAL A 155 20.46 14.69 -14.57
CA VAL A 155 20.25 13.72 -15.66
C VAL A 155 20.65 12.30 -15.25
N SER A 156 21.65 12.14 -14.37
CA SER A 156 21.97 10.84 -13.73
C SER A 156 20.77 10.20 -13.04
N ARG A 157 19.99 10.99 -12.28
CA ARG A 157 18.79 10.50 -11.60
C ARG A 157 17.66 10.22 -12.59
N ALA A 158 17.43 11.12 -13.54
CA ALA A 158 16.39 10.94 -14.56
C ALA A 158 16.65 9.69 -15.42
N ALA A 159 17.88 9.48 -15.88
CA ALA A 159 18.27 8.30 -16.65
C ALA A 159 18.05 7.00 -15.85
N LEU A 160 18.56 6.92 -14.62
CA LEU A 160 18.38 5.74 -13.77
C LEU A 160 16.91 5.47 -13.43
N GLU A 161 16.13 6.50 -13.10
CA GLU A 161 14.69 6.34 -12.84
C GLU A 161 13.93 5.90 -14.10
N SER A 162 14.24 6.44 -15.28
CA SER A 162 13.64 6.02 -16.55
C SER A 162 13.95 4.56 -16.89
N MET A 163 15.23 4.17 -16.83
CA MET A 163 15.66 2.80 -17.09
C MET A 163 15.05 1.79 -16.12
N TYR A 164 14.85 2.21 -14.88
CA TYR A 164 14.12 1.45 -13.88
C TYR A 164 12.62 1.30 -14.21
N LEU A 165 11.96 2.38 -14.63
CA LEU A 165 10.53 2.37 -14.91
C LEU A 165 10.17 1.51 -16.14
N TRP A 166 11.04 1.43 -17.15
CA TRP A 166 10.86 0.49 -18.27
C TRP A 166 11.49 -0.89 -18.01
N GLY A 167 12.05 -1.12 -16.83
CA GLY A 167 12.53 -2.41 -16.33
C GLY A 167 13.81 -2.94 -16.96
N GLU A 168 14.60 -2.08 -17.59
CA GLU A 168 16.01 -2.40 -17.90
C GLU A 168 16.83 -2.49 -16.61
N LEU A 169 16.54 -1.61 -15.65
CA LEU A 169 17.09 -1.66 -14.30
C LEU A 169 16.02 -2.06 -13.28
N ILE A 170 16.49 -2.54 -12.13
CA ILE A 170 15.69 -2.66 -10.90
C ILE A 170 16.35 -1.86 -9.77
N ILE A 171 15.65 -1.70 -8.65
CA ILE A 171 16.27 -1.25 -7.41
C ILE A 171 16.98 -2.46 -6.78
N HIS A 172 18.31 -2.44 -6.84
CA HIS A 172 19.16 -3.45 -6.23
C HIS A 172 19.01 -3.41 -4.70
N HIS A 173 19.14 -2.22 -4.10
CA HIS A 173 18.82 -1.95 -2.70
C HIS A 173 18.61 -0.44 -2.50
N LYS A 174 18.30 -0.04 -1.26
CA LYS A 174 18.24 1.37 -0.86
C LYS A 174 19.20 1.67 0.28
N VAL A 175 19.82 2.84 0.22
CA VAL A 175 20.52 3.46 1.36
C VAL A 175 19.64 4.60 1.84
N ASN A 176 18.93 4.39 2.95
CA ASN A 176 17.78 5.22 3.33
C ASN A 176 16.74 5.27 2.19
N THR A 177 16.46 6.46 1.63
CA THR A 177 15.57 6.65 0.48
C THR A 177 16.31 6.66 -0.86
N ARG A 178 17.64 6.67 -0.85
CA ARG A 178 18.47 6.70 -2.06
C ARG A 178 18.48 5.31 -2.70
N LYS A 179 18.04 5.24 -3.95
CA LYS A 179 18.01 4.01 -4.74
C LYS A 179 19.40 3.71 -5.30
N VAL A 180 19.78 2.44 -5.24
CA VAL A 180 20.92 1.86 -5.95
C VAL A 180 20.35 0.90 -6.98
N TYR A 181 20.81 0.99 -8.22
CA TYR A 181 20.24 0.32 -9.37
C TYR A 181 21.21 -0.70 -9.93
N ASP A 182 20.66 -1.76 -10.52
CA ASP A 182 21.40 -2.74 -11.31
C ASP A 182 20.50 -3.32 -12.40
N PHE A 183 21.07 -4.02 -13.38
CA PHE A 183 20.31 -4.63 -14.47
C PHE A 183 19.33 -5.67 -13.96
N SER A 184 18.12 -5.67 -14.52
CA SER A 184 17.07 -6.63 -14.15
C SER A 184 17.49 -8.08 -14.41
N ASP A 185 18.26 -8.32 -15.47
CA ASP A 185 18.74 -9.65 -15.89
C ASP A 185 19.74 -10.33 -14.94
N ARG A 186 20.39 -9.56 -14.06
CA ARG A 186 21.28 -10.08 -13.01
C ARG A 186 20.54 -10.62 -11.79
N HIS A 187 19.29 -10.18 -11.59
CA HIS A 187 18.57 -10.37 -10.32
C HIS A 187 17.22 -11.06 -10.48
N ILE A 188 16.56 -10.95 -11.63
CA ILE A 188 15.28 -11.60 -11.89
C ILE A 188 15.55 -12.95 -12.59
N PRO A 189 14.89 -14.05 -12.17
CA PRO A 189 15.01 -15.33 -12.84
C PRO A 189 14.81 -15.20 -14.36
N LYS A 190 15.74 -15.76 -15.13
CA LYS A 190 15.70 -15.72 -16.60
C LYS A 190 14.36 -16.18 -17.18
N ALA A 191 13.77 -17.22 -16.58
CA ALA A 191 12.44 -17.71 -16.96
C ALA A 191 11.37 -16.61 -16.91
N LEU A 192 11.37 -15.72 -15.90
CA LEU A 192 10.40 -14.62 -15.80
C LEU A 192 10.67 -13.48 -16.79
N LEU A 193 11.93 -13.24 -17.14
CA LEU A 193 12.31 -12.21 -18.12
C LEU A 193 11.92 -12.61 -19.55
N GLU A 194 12.05 -13.90 -19.86
CA GLU A 194 11.74 -14.49 -21.17
C GLU A 194 10.27 -14.92 -21.30
N THR A 195 9.52 -14.99 -20.19
CA THR A 195 8.09 -15.28 -20.23
C THR A 195 7.34 -14.13 -20.90
N GLU A 196 6.62 -14.45 -21.97
CA GLU A 196 5.72 -13.54 -22.65
C GLU A 196 4.60 -13.05 -21.72
N GLU A 197 3.97 -11.92 -22.05
CA GLU A 197 2.85 -11.43 -21.24
C GLU A 197 1.75 -12.50 -21.20
N PRO A 198 1.34 -12.99 -20.01
CA PRO A 198 0.38 -14.10 -19.95
C PRO A 198 -1.04 -13.74 -20.42
N ASN A 199 -1.32 -12.44 -20.55
CA ASN A 199 -2.57 -11.91 -21.07
C ASN A 199 -2.39 -11.50 -22.54
N ASP A 200 -2.56 -12.49 -23.42
CA ASP A 200 -2.35 -12.41 -24.87
C ASP A 200 -3.23 -11.38 -25.61
N THR A 201 -4.39 -11.04 -25.03
CA THR A 201 -5.34 -10.05 -25.59
C THR A 201 -5.43 -8.80 -24.73
N VAL A 202 -5.97 -7.72 -25.32
CA VAL A 202 -6.24 -6.50 -24.55
C VAL A 202 -7.27 -6.79 -23.46
N GLU A 203 -8.35 -7.49 -23.79
CA GLU A 203 -9.40 -7.86 -22.85
C GLU A 203 -8.89 -8.75 -21.71
N ALA A 204 -8.04 -9.75 -21.98
CA ALA A 204 -7.46 -10.60 -20.93
C ALA A 204 -6.65 -9.78 -19.92
N TYR A 205 -5.86 -8.81 -20.39
CA TYR A 205 -5.08 -7.94 -19.51
C TYR A 205 -5.98 -7.04 -18.67
N GLN A 206 -7.02 -6.47 -19.29
CA GLN A 206 -8.01 -5.67 -18.57
C GLN A 206 -8.71 -6.50 -17.48
N ASP A 207 -9.15 -7.72 -17.82
CA ASP A 207 -9.79 -8.67 -16.91
C ASP A 207 -8.87 -9.00 -15.73
N TRP A 208 -7.60 -9.35 -16.01
CA TRP A 208 -6.59 -9.60 -14.98
C TRP A 208 -6.38 -8.39 -14.07
N TYR A 209 -6.20 -7.19 -14.64
CA TYR A 209 -5.80 -6.03 -13.85
C TYR A 209 -6.95 -5.47 -13.01
N VAL A 210 -8.18 -5.47 -13.54
CA VAL A 210 -9.38 -5.11 -12.77
C VAL A 210 -9.61 -6.13 -11.65
N LEU A 211 -9.46 -7.42 -11.92
CA LEU A 211 -9.59 -8.47 -10.90
C LEU A 211 -8.51 -8.34 -9.81
N ARG A 212 -7.27 -8.01 -10.19
CA ARG A 212 -6.18 -7.69 -9.25
C ARG A 212 -6.55 -6.51 -8.36
N ARG A 213 -7.09 -5.42 -8.93
CA ARG A 213 -7.45 -4.24 -8.14
C ARG A 213 -8.64 -4.48 -7.20
N ILE A 214 -9.65 -5.22 -7.64
CA ILE A 214 -10.75 -5.67 -6.75
C ILE A 214 -10.17 -6.47 -5.59
N GLY A 215 -9.30 -7.43 -5.86
CA GLY A 215 -8.64 -8.24 -4.83
C GLY A 215 -7.69 -7.47 -3.93
N ALA A 216 -7.14 -6.34 -4.38
CA ALA A 216 -6.26 -5.54 -3.55
C ALA A 216 -7.01 -4.83 -2.42
N VAL A 217 -8.24 -4.39 -2.68
CA VAL A 217 -9.13 -3.76 -1.67
C VAL A 217 -9.98 -4.82 -0.95
N GLY A 218 -10.39 -5.86 -1.66
CA GLY A 218 -11.30 -6.94 -1.23
C GLY A 218 -12.71 -6.76 -1.79
N LEU A 219 -13.28 -5.56 -1.61
CA LEU A 219 -14.60 -5.18 -2.08
C LEU A 219 -14.51 -3.79 -2.72
N LEU A 220 -14.86 -3.65 -3.99
CA LEU A 220 -14.63 -2.40 -4.72
C LEU A 220 -15.80 -2.06 -5.66
N TRP A 221 -16.25 -0.81 -5.63
CA TRP A 221 -17.27 -0.30 -6.54
C TRP A 221 -16.68 0.21 -7.86
N ASN A 222 -17.54 0.45 -8.85
CA ASN A 222 -17.13 0.91 -10.18
C ASN A 222 -17.09 2.45 -10.33
N LYS A 223 -17.21 3.21 -9.24
CA LYS A 223 -17.09 4.68 -9.28
C LYS A 223 -15.66 5.10 -9.64
N ALA A 224 -15.54 6.32 -10.17
CA ALA A 224 -14.22 6.95 -10.24
C ALA A 224 -13.68 7.16 -8.82
N GLY A 225 -12.43 6.77 -8.59
CA GLY A 225 -11.81 6.80 -7.28
C GLY A 225 -10.33 6.42 -7.38
N ASP A 226 -9.58 6.74 -6.32
CA ASP A 226 -8.12 6.63 -6.32
C ASP A 226 -7.66 5.16 -6.42
N ALA A 227 -8.49 4.18 -6.07
CA ALA A 227 -8.20 2.76 -6.28
C ALA A 227 -7.97 2.41 -7.75
N TRP A 228 -8.56 3.14 -8.70
CA TRP A 228 -8.41 2.86 -10.14
C TRP A 228 -7.25 3.62 -10.79
N LEU A 229 -6.36 4.25 -10.01
CA LEU A 229 -5.19 4.97 -10.53
C LEU A 229 -4.19 4.02 -11.20
N ARG A 230 -3.41 4.60 -12.12
CA ARG A 230 -2.32 3.94 -12.88
C ARG A 230 -2.75 2.62 -13.53
N MET A 231 -3.92 2.61 -14.15
CA MET A 231 -4.33 1.54 -15.06
C MET A 231 -4.21 2.03 -16.51
N PRO A 232 -3.09 1.76 -17.21
CA PRO A 232 -2.92 2.14 -18.61
C PRO A 232 -4.06 1.58 -19.45
N ASP A 233 -4.63 2.42 -20.31
CA ASP A 233 -5.66 2.03 -21.28
C ASP A 233 -6.96 1.43 -20.68
N ILE A 234 -7.19 1.60 -19.38
CA ILE A 234 -8.42 1.19 -18.69
C ILE A 234 -9.09 2.43 -18.13
N LYS A 235 -10.04 2.99 -18.88
CA LYS A 235 -10.92 4.08 -18.41
C LYS A 235 -12.27 3.49 -18.01
N SER A 236 -13.26 4.37 -17.78
CA SER A 236 -14.57 3.93 -17.31
C SER A 236 -15.26 2.97 -18.28
N ARG A 237 -15.09 3.16 -19.60
CA ARG A 237 -15.72 2.30 -20.62
C ARG A 237 -15.14 0.89 -20.56
N GLU A 238 -13.81 0.78 -20.58
CA GLU A 238 -13.10 -0.50 -20.56
C GLU A 238 -13.34 -1.22 -19.24
N ARG A 239 -13.37 -0.48 -18.12
CA ARG A 239 -13.70 -1.05 -16.80
C ARG A 239 -15.13 -1.58 -16.74
N ASN A 240 -16.11 -0.88 -17.31
CA ASN A 240 -17.49 -1.37 -17.42
C ASN A 240 -17.56 -2.67 -18.23
N SER A 241 -16.92 -2.70 -19.40
CA SER A 241 -16.84 -3.90 -20.24
C SER A 241 -16.16 -5.06 -19.51
N THR A 242 -15.09 -4.78 -18.78
CA THR A 242 -14.35 -5.76 -17.99
C THR A 242 -15.18 -6.36 -16.86
N LEU A 243 -15.88 -5.53 -16.07
CA LEU A 243 -16.75 -6.01 -15.00
C LEU A 243 -17.87 -6.91 -15.57
N ASN A 244 -18.47 -6.52 -16.69
CA ASN A 244 -19.47 -7.35 -17.38
C ASN A 244 -18.90 -8.70 -17.85
N ARG A 245 -17.67 -8.74 -18.37
CA ARG A 245 -16.99 -9.99 -18.73
C ARG A 245 -16.70 -10.85 -17.51
N LEU A 246 -16.12 -10.28 -16.47
CA LEU A 246 -15.76 -10.99 -15.24
C LEU A 246 -16.99 -11.56 -14.51
N LEU A 247 -18.13 -10.85 -14.52
CA LEU A 247 -19.41 -11.36 -14.03
C LEU A 247 -19.90 -12.56 -14.86
N LYS A 248 -19.87 -12.45 -16.19
CA LYS A 248 -20.25 -13.56 -17.10
C LYS A 248 -19.34 -14.78 -16.96
N GLN A 249 -18.06 -14.56 -16.64
CA GLN A 249 -17.06 -15.61 -16.36
C GLN A 249 -17.14 -16.13 -14.91
N GLU A 250 -18.03 -15.59 -14.08
CA GLU A 250 -18.16 -15.92 -12.65
C GLU A 250 -16.85 -15.75 -11.85
N LYS A 251 -15.94 -14.88 -12.30
CA LYS A 251 -14.69 -14.54 -11.58
C LYS A 251 -14.91 -13.51 -10.48
N ILE A 252 -15.95 -12.70 -10.62
CA ILE A 252 -16.43 -11.77 -9.60
C ILE A 252 -17.92 -11.97 -9.37
N VAL A 253 -18.38 -11.54 -8.20
CA VAL A 253 -19.80 -11.43 -7.87
C VAL A 253 -20.16 -9.98 -7.60
N GLU A 254 -21.41 -9.63 -7.90
CA GLU A 254 -22.00 -8.36 -7.49
C GLU A 254 -22.53 -8.47 -6.05
N VAL A 255 -22.18 -7.48 -5.24
CA VAL A 255 -22.58 -7.35 -3.84
C VAL A 255 -23.34 -6.04 -3.67
N GLN A 256 -24.60 -6.14 -3.31
CA GLN A 256 -25.44 -5.00 -2.96
C GLN A 256 -25.34 -4.74 -1.46
N ILE A 257 -25.00 -3.50 -1.11
CA ILE A 257 -24.91 -3.07 0.29
C ILE A 257 -26.16 -2.24 0.62
N GLU A 258 -26.76 -2.51 1.78
CA GLU A 258 -27.89 -1.73 2.30
C GLU A 258 -27.57 -0.24 2.38
N ASP A 259 -28.54 0.59 1.98
CA ASP A 259 -28.45 2.05 1.93
C ASP A 259 -27.30 2.62 1.08
N VAL A 260 -26.65 1.79 0.25
CA VAL A 260 -25.64 2.24 -0.71
C VAL A 260 -26.15 2.08 -2.13
N LYS A 261 -26.19 3.20 -2.86
CA LYS A 261 -26.77 3.27 -4.21
C LYS A 261 -26.07 2.38 -5.24
N TYR A 262 -24.73 2.25 -5.15
CA TYR A 262 -23.92 1.60 -6.17
C TYR A 262 -23.52 0.20 -5.73
N PRO A 263 -23.54 -0.78 -6.65
CA PRO A 263 -23.07 -2.12 -6.34
C PRO A 263 -21.55 -2.14 -6.14
N PHE A 264 -21.11 -3.16 -5.40
CA PHE A 264 -19.71 -3.50 -5.21
C PHE A 264 -19.40 -4.83 -5.89
N TYR A 265 -18.11 -5.05 -6.15
CA TYR A 265 -17.62 -6.27 -6.75
C TYR A 265 -16.59 -6.92 -5.83
N MET A 266 -16.70 -8.24 -5.71
CA MET A 266 -15.83 -9.10 -4.90
C MET A 266 -15.38 -10.26 -5.77
N LYS A 267 -14.19 -10.83 -5.55
CA LYS A 267 -13.80 -12.05 -6.26
C LYS A 267 -14.70 -13.21 -5.82
N SER A 268 -15.12 -14.06 -6.75
CA SER A 268 -16.00 -15.18 -6.42
C SER A 268 -15.38 -16.17 -5.43
N GLN A 269 -14.05 -16.31 -5.44
CA GLN A 269 -13.32 -17.14 -4.47
C GLN A 269 -13.51 -16.69 -3.01
N ASP A 270 -13.87 -15.43 -2.76
CA ASP A 270 -13.98 -14.86 -1.41
C ASP A 270 -15.40 -15.02 -0.82
N ILE A 271 -16.34 -15.61 -1.55
CA ILE A 271 -17.74 -15.84 -1.09
C ILE A 271 -17.76 -16.69 0.19
N SER A 272 -16.96 -17.74 0.26
CA SER A 272 -16.90 -18.62 1.43
C SER A 272 -16.43 -17.85 2.67
N SER A 273 -15.38 -17.02 2.52
CA SER A 273 -14.87 -16.14 3.58
C SER A 273 -15.94 -15.14 4.04
N LEU A 274 -16.66 -14.52 3.10
CA LEU A 274 -17.78 -13.65 3.44
C LEU A 274 -18.82 -14.40 4.27
N LYS A 275 -19.30 -15.57 3.82
CA LYS A 275 -20.30 -16.38 4.53
C LYS A 275 -19.89 -16.72 5.96
N GLU A 276 -18.62 -17.03 6.21
CA GLU A 276 -18.13 -17.27 7.58
C GLU A 276 -18.14 -16.00 8.43
N ILE A 277 -17.75 -14.86 7.86
CA ILE A 277 -17.80 -13.56 8.56
C ILE A 277 -19.24 -13.18 8.94
N LEU A 278 -20.23 -13.55 8.11
CA LEU A 278 -21.65 -13.31 8.38
C LEU A 278 -22.18 -14.14 9.56
N LYS A 279 -21.58 -15.30 9.86
CA LYS A 279 -22.02 -16.20 10.95
C LYS A 279 -21.47 -15.79 12.32
N VAL A 280 -20.29 -15.17 12.35
CA VAL A 280 -19.58 -14.90 13.61
C VAL A 280 -19.98 -13.55 14.17
N GLU A 281 -20.54 -13.51 15.37
CA GLU A 281 -20.50 -12.29 16.19
C GLU A 281 -19.10 -12.15 16.79
N ASN A 282 -18.30 -11.21 16.31
CA ASN A 282 -16.96 -11.03 16.86
C ASN A 282 -17.06 -10.35 18.22
N LYS A 283 -17.04 -11.14 19.28
CA LYS A 283 -16.99 -10.59 20.64
C LYS A 283 -15.62 -9.98 20.93
N ASN A 284 -14.53 -10.43 20.28
CA ASN A 284 -13.18 -9.94 20.55
C ASN A 284 -12.72 -8.92 19.51
N GLN A 285 -12.83 -7.64 19.86
CA GLN A 285 -12.38 -6.53 19.03
C GLN A 285 -10.92 -6.20 19.35
N ARG A 286 -10.12 -5.92 18.31
CA ARG A 286 -8.72 -5.51 18.40
C ARG A 286 -8.56 -4.07 17.93
N GLY A 287 -7.52 -3.41 18.44
CA GLY A 287 -7.03 -2.14 17.93
C GLY A 287 -6.04 -2.34 16.79
N PHE A 288 -6.05 -1.44 15.80
CA PHE A 288 -5.06 -1.40 14.73
C PHE A 288 -4.66 0.04 14.39
N ILE A 289 -3.38 0.25 14.11
CA ILE A 289 -2.87 1.49 13.53
C ILE A 289 -2.71 1.27 12.02
N ILE A 290 -3.41 2.06 11.22
CA ILE A 290 -3.50 1.87 9.77
C ILE A 290 -2.54 2.81 9.05
N ALA A 291 -1.83 2.29 8.04
CA ALA A 291 -0.92 3.08 7.23
C ALA A 291 -1.70 4.10 6.36
N PRO A 292 -1.13 5.28 6.04
CA PRO A 292 -1.85 6.31 5.28
C PRO A 292 -2.27 5.87 3.87
N LEU A 293 -1.51 4.97 3.25
CA LEU A 293 -1.72 4.47 1.90
C LEU A 293 -2.01 2.96 1.90
N ASP A 294 -2.59 2.47 3.00
CA ASP A 294 -3.08 1.11 3.12
C ASP A 294 -4.09 0.79 2.00
N ASN A 295 -4.09 -0.45 1.52
CA ASN A 295 -4.98 -0.91 0.46
C ASN A 295 -6.46 -0.64 0.77
N MET A 296 -6.88 -0.75 2.04
CA MET A 296 -8.26 -0.45 2.42
C MET A 296 -8.62 1.04 2.29
N LEU A 297 -7.60 1.92 2.29
CA LEU A 297 -7.75 3.37 2.18
C LEU A 297 -7.56 3.89 0.75
N TRP A 298 -7.34 3.01 -0.23
CA TRP A 298 -7.10 3.40 -1.62
C TRP A 298 -8.28 4.10 -2.27
N ASP A 299 -9.52 3.92 -1.82
CA ASP A 299 -10.67 4.69 -2.31
C ASP A 299 -11.33 5.45 -1.15
N ARG A 300 -11.05 6.75 -1.06
CA ARG A 300 -11.58 7.62 0.00
C ARG A 300 -13.10 7.73 -0.01
N GLY A 301 -13.73 7.62 -1.19
CA GLY A 301 -15.18 7.65 -1.31
C GLY A 301 -15.80 6.37 -0.75
N LEU A 302 -15.17 5.22 -1.00
CA LEU A 302 -15.57 3.93 -0.47
C LEU A 302 -15.43 3.91 1.06
N VAL A 303 -14.29 4.36 1.58
CA VAL A 303 -14.06 4.40 3.04
C VAL A 303 -15.09 5.30 3.70
N LYS A 304 -15.37 6.47 3.13
CA LYS A 304 -16.42 7.37 3.64
C LYS A 304 -17.79 6.70 3.61
N GLU A 305 -18.15 6.01 2.54
CA GLU A 305 -19.49 5.42 2.38
C GLU A 305 -19.75 4.23 3.32
N LEU A 306 -18.73 3.40 3.54
CA LEU A 306 -18.84 2.15 4.29
C LEU A 306 -18.48 2.32 5.77
N PHE A 307 -17.42 3.05 6.08
CA PHE A 307 -16.89 3.21 7.43
C PHE A 307 -17.29 4.53 8.09
N ASP A 308 -18.04 5.39 7.40
CA ASP A 308 -18.38 6.75 7.84
C ASP A 308 -17.13 7.58 8.23
N PHE A 309 -15.99 7.25 7.63
CA PHE A 309 -14.68 7.81 7.97
C PHE A 309 -14.09 8.55 6.77
N TYR A 310 -13.86 9.85 6.93
CA TYR A 310 -13.12 10.64 5.93
C TYR A 310 -11.65 10.71 6.30
N TYR A 311 -10.79 10.29 5.37
CA TYR A 311 -9.35 10.35 5.53
C TYR A 311 -8.68 10.97 4.29
N ARG A 312 -7.88 12.00 4.54
CA ARG A 312 -7.03 12.64 3.55
C ARG A 312 -5.63 12.72 4.13
N TRP A 313 -4.66 12.22 3.38
CA TRP A 313 -3.26 12.34 3.77
C TRP A 313 -2.77 13.78 3.50
N GLU A 314 -2.41 14.50 4.56
CA GLU A 314 -2.20 15.96 4.52
C GLU A 314 -0.72 16.39 4.43
N VAL A 315 0.20 15.44 4.23
CA VAL A 315 1.64 15.71 4.15
C VAL A 315 1.99 16.75 3.08
N TYR A 316 1.21 16.82 2.01
CA TYR A 316 1.41 17.75 0.89
C TYR A 316 0.69 19.10 1.08
N LYS A 317 -0.14 19.25 2.11
CA LYS A 317 -0.80 20.52 2.39
C LYS A 317 0.16 21.45 3.14
N PRO A 318 0.14 22.77 2.84
CA PRO A 318 0.73 23.78 3.71
C PRO A 318 0.19 23.66 5.13
N LEU A 319 1.01 23.98 6.14
CA LEU A 319 0.65 23.83 7.55
C LEU A 319 -0.70 24.49 7.89
N SER A 320 -0.95 25.69 7.37
CA SER A 320 -2.17 26.46 7.60
C SER A 320 -3.44 25.87 6.97
N GLN A 321 -3.32 24.87 6.09
CA GLN A 321 -4.45 24.21 5.42
C GLN A 321 -4.71 22.79 5.94
N ARG A 322 -3.92 22.33 6.90
CA ARG A 322 -4.10 21.02 7.54
C ARG A 322 -5.26 21.09 8.51
N THR A 323 -6.11 20.06 8.46
CA THR A 323 -7.20 19.85 9.41
C THR A 323 -6.70 19.09 10.63
N TYR A 324 -5.74 18.17 10.42
CA TYR A 324 -5.10 17.41 11.49
C TYR A 324 -3.60 17.77 11.54
N GLY A 325 -2.72 16.77 11.53
CA GLY A 325 -1.26 16.91 11.56
C GLY A 325 -0.57 16.71 10.21
N TYR A 326 0.76 16.72 10.22
CA TYR A 326 1.58 16.44 9.04
C TYR A 326 1.42 14.99 8.57
N TYR A 327 1.69 14.03 9.46
CA TYR A 327 1.69 12.60 9.16
C TYR A 327 0.78 11.88 10.16
N VAL A 328 -0.49 11.73 9.79
CA VAL A 328 -1.54 11.23 10.70
C VAL A 328 -1.91 9.79 10.36
N LEU A 329 -1.97 8.92 11.36
CA LEU A 329 -2.37 7.52 11.21
C LEU A 329 -3.79 7.31 11.78
N PRO A 330 -4.70 6.67 11.02
CA PRO A 330 -5.99 6.22 11.55
C PRO A 330 -5.84 5.08 12.56
N ILE A 331 -6.74 5.06 13.53
CA ILE A 331 -6.85 4.01 14.55
C ILE A 331 -8.19 3.31 14.36
N LEU A 332 -8.14 2.01 14.16
CA LEU A 332 -9.31 1.14 14.07
C LEU A 332 -9.51 0.43 15.42
N TYR A 333 -10.75 0.28 15.86
CA TYR A 333 -11.15 -0.64 16.93
C TYR A 333 -12.35 -1.46 16.47
N GLY A 334 -12.16 -2.79 16.40
CA GLY A 334 -13.18 -3.67 15.85
C GLY A 334 -13.44 -3.39 14.37
N ASP A 335 -14.64 -2.92 14.05
CA ASP A 335 -15.09 -2.61 12.69
C ASP A 335 -15.25 -1.11 12.41
N LYS A 336 -14.74 -0.25 13.30
CA LYS A 336 -14.85 1.21 13.19
C LYS A 336 -13.50 1.90 13.29
N PHE A 337 -13.33 3.00 12.55
CA PHE A 337 -12.30 3.97 12.86
C PHE A 337 -12.72 4.77 14.08
N VAL A 338 -11.89 4.82 15.10
CA VAL A 338 -12.23 5.44 16.39
C VAL A 338 -11.38 6.66 16.70
N ALA A 339 -10.20 6.78 16.11
CA ALA A 339 -9.35 7.93 16.33
C ALA A 339 -8.35 8.14 15.19
N ARG A 340 -7.64 9.25 15.28
CA ARG A 340 -6.46 9.60 14.50
C ARG A 340 -5.37 10.05 15.46
N PHE A 341 -4.12 9.75 15.17
CA PHE A 341 -3.01 10.32 15.93
C PHE A 341 -1.86 10.74 15.01
N GLU A 342 -1.10 11.74 15.44
CA GLU A 342 0.12 12.17 14.79
C GLU A 342 1.32 11.59 15.54
N PRO A 343 1.99 10.55 15.02
CA PRO A 343 3.19 10.00 15.62
C PRO A 343 4.43 10.88 15.41
N GLY A 344 5.39 10.71 16.30
CA GLY A 344 6.80 11.00 16.13
C GLY A 344 7.64 9.90 16.74
N LYS A 345 8.93 9.87 16.39
CA LYS A 345 9.91 9.02 17.05
C LYS A 345 11.11 9.86 17.45
N ASP A 346 11.40 9.85 18.75
CA ASP A 346 12.69 10.31 19.25
C ASP A 346 13.67 9.15 19.19
N LYS A 347 14.68 9.29 18.33
CA LYS A 347 15.66 8.24 18.09
C LYS A 347 16.74 8.21 19.18
N ASP A 348 16.99 9.32 19.84
CA ASP A 348 18.06 9.43 20.84
C ASP A 348 17.61 8.77 22.15
N ASN A 349 16.32 8.86 22.45
CA ASN A 349 15.71 8.29 23.66
C ASN A 349 14.84 7.04 23.40
N ASN A 350 14.90 6.45 22.19
CA ASN A 350 14.05 5.32 21.79
C ASN A 350 12.57 5.48 22.19
N THR A 351 11.98 6.63 21.90
CA THR A 351 10.64 6.98 22.40
C THR A 351 9.65 7.18 21.27
N LEU A 352 8.49 6.51 21.35
CA LEU A 352 7.32 6.85 20.53
C LEU A 352 6.67 8.10 21.11
N ILE A 353 6.52 9.14 20.29
CA ILE A 353 5.84 10.39 20.66
C ILE A 353 4.46 10.41 20.02
N ILE A 354 3.42 10.66 20.81
CA ILE A 354 2.10 11.06 20.30
C ILE A 354 2.02 12.58 20.33
N LYS A 355 2.23 13.20 19.16
CA LYS A 355 2.26 14.66 19.02
C LYS A 355 0.87 15.27 19.11
N ASN A 356 -0.13 14.59 18.56
CA ASN A 356 -1.52 14.99 18.56
C ASN A 356 -2.43 13.77 18.53
N TRP A 357 -3.65 13.92 19.03
CA TRP A 357 -4.68 12.89 19.06
C TRP A 357 -6.03 13.52 18.75
N TRP A 358 -6.89 12.79 18.04
CA TRP A 358 -8.27 13.17 17.74
C TRP A 358 -9.17 11.93 17.79
N TRP A 359 -10.18 11.94 18.66
CA TRP A 359 -11.28 10.97 18.61
C TRP A 359 -12.23 11.26 17.44
N GLU A 360 -12.86 10.22 16.86
CA GLU A 360 -14.02 10.45 15.98
C GLU A 360 -15.23 10.91 16.82
N SER A 361 -16.09 11.74 16.22
CA SER A 361 -17.16 12.45 16.95
C SER A 361 -18.21 11.55 17.61
N ASP A 362 -18.39 10.32 17.14
CA ASP A 362 -19.36 9.34 17.66
C ASP A 362 -18.75 8.36 18.67
N VAL A 363 -17.49 8.56 19.06
CA VAL A 363 -16.76 7.61 19.90
C VAL A 363 -16.95 7.92 21.37
N VAL A 364 -17.43 6.91 22.10
CA VAL A 364 -17.46 6.88 23.56
C VAL A 364 -16.41 5.88 24.03
N GLN A 365 -15.51 6.32 24.90
CA GLN A 365 -14.48 5.46 25.45
C GLN A 365 -15.09 4.39 26.35
N SER A 366 -14.73 3.14 26.10
CA SER A 366 -15.03 2.02 27.00
C SER A 366 -13.73 1.40 27.49
N GLU A 367 -13.72 0.85 28.71
CA GLU A 367 -12.54 0.18 29.27
C GLU A 367 -12.00 -0.90 28.34
N ARG A 368 -12.90 -1.62 27.65
CA ARG A 368 -12.53 -2.65 26.68
C ARG A 368 -11.79 -2.07 25.47
N MET A 369 -12.24 -0.93 24.94
CA MET A 369 -11.56 -0.25 23.85
C MET A 369 -10.20 0.26 24.31
N GLN A 370 -10.12 0.91 25.47
CA GLN A 370 -8.87 1.40 26.04
C GLN A 370 -7.85 0.26 26.18
N LEU A 371 -8.24 -0.88 26.75
CA LEU A 371 -7.37 -2.06 26.85
C LEU A 371 -6.90 -2.57 25.47
N ALA A 372 -7.80 -2.66 24.49
CA ALA A 372 -7.45 -3.12 23.15
C ALA A 372 -6.49 -2.15 22.44
N LEU A 373 -6.68 -0.85 22.62
CA LEU A 373 -5.78 0.17 22.09
C LEU A 373 -4.43 0.18 22.83
N SER A 374 -4.39 0.00 24.15
CA SER A 374 -3.14 -0.15 24.92
C SER A 374 -2.30 -1.31 24.38
N ILE A 375 -2.93 -2.45 24.08
CA ILE A 375 -2.25 -3.61 23.48
C ILE A 375 -1.73 -3.25 22.07
N CYS A 376 -2.54 -2.58 21.25
CA CYS A 376 -2.16 -2.14 19.92
C CYS A 376 -0.95 -1.19 19.95
N PHE A 377 -0.96 -0.18 20.82
CA PHE A 377 0.15 0.76 20.95
C PHE A 377 1.40 0.10 21.54
N LYS A 378 1.26 -0.88 22.44
CA LYS A 378 2.40 -1.67 22.92
C LYS A 378 3.03 -2.47 21.78
N GLN A 379 2.23 -3.08 20.90
CA GLN A 379 2.71 -3.77 19.71
C GLN A 379 3.41 -2.80 18.75
N PHE A 380 2.83 -1.63 18.52
CA PHE A 380 3.42 -0.59 17.67
C PHE A 380 4.74 -0.06 18.23
N LYS A 381 4.81 0.17 19.55
CA LYS A 381 6.03 0.54 20.27
C LYS A 381 7.13 -0.51 20.08
N ASN A 382 6.79 -1.80 20.23
CA ASN A 382 7.71 -2.92 20.01
C ASN A 382 8.19 -3.00 18.55
N TYR A 383 7.31 -2.83 17.57
CA TYR A 383 7.68 -2.75 16.15
C TYR A 383 8.68 -1.63 15.88
N LEU A 384 8.49 -0.48 16.52
CA LEU A 384 9.42 0.65 16.43
C LEU A 384 10.74 0.40 17.17
N GLY A 385 10.86 -0.63 18.00
CA GLY A 385 11.97 -0.78 18.93
C GLY A 385 12.09 0.41 19.88
N ALA A 386 10.96 0.99 20.28
CA ALA A 386 10.91 2.05 21.27
C ALA A 386 10.73 1.45 22.68
N ASP A 387 11.40 2.02 23.66
CA ASP A 387 11.32 1.59 25.06
C ASP A 387 10.17 2.32 25.77
N ASN A 388 9.97 3.59 25.41
CA ASN A 388 9.04 4.50 26.06
C ASN A 388 7.96 5.02 25.09
N LEU A 389 6.85 5.45 25.67
CA LEU A 389 5.81 6.22 24.99
C LEU A 389 5.64 7.55 25.71
N HIS A 390 5.65 8.65 24.96
CA HIS A 390 5.44 9.98 25.47
C HIS A 390 4.22 10.64 24.81
N ILE A 391 3.36 11.22 25.65
CA ILE A 391 2.24 12.09 25.26
C ILE A 391 2.37 13.35 26.10
N HIS A 392 2.19 14.53 25.49
CA HIS A 392 2.18 15.79 26.23
C HIS A 392 1.01 15.82 27.23
N GLU A 393 1.24 16.31 28.44
CA GLU A 393 0.25 16.28 29.54
C GLU A 393 -1.07 16.96 29.17
N ASP A 394 -1.01 18.09 28.45
CA ASP A 394 -2.20 18.77 27.93
C ASP A 394 -3.06 17.88 27.02
N ILE A 395 -2.44 17.01 26.22
CA ILE A 395 -3.15 16.07 25.35
C ILE A 395 -3.74 14.94 26.18
N VAL A 396 -2.98 14.42 27.16
CA VAL A 396 -3.46 13.36 28.07
C VAL A 396 -4.71 13.82 28.81
N ASN A 397 -4.69 15.03 29.34
CA ASN A 397 -5.81 15.61 30.08
C ASN A 397 -7.00 15.92 29.16
N ARG A 398 -6.75 16.55 28.01
CA ARG A 398 -7.83 16.96 27.09
C ARG A 398 -8.53 15.79 26.42
N GLU A 399 -7.80 14.75 26.05
CA GLU A 399 -8.32 13.60 25.29
C GLU A 399 -8.56 12.36 26.17
N GLU A 400 -8.38 12.50 27.49
CA GLU A 400 -8.55 11.46 28.51
C GLU A 400 -7.68 10.20 28.26
N LEU A 401 -6.42 10.38 27.90
CA LEU A 401 -5.50 9.30 27.49
C LEU A 401 -4.63 8.72 28.63
N HIS A 402 -5.04 8.90 29.89
CA HIS A 402 -4.27 8.42 31.06
C HIS A 402 -3.99 6.91 31.01
N TRP A 403 -4.90 6.14 30.42
CA TRP A 403 -4.76 4.69 30.24
C TRP A 403 -3.62 4.31 29.26
N LEU A 404 -3.21 5.22 28.38
CA LEU A 404 -2.19 5.00 27.36
C LEU A 404 -0.79 5.41 27.84
N THR A 405 -0.66 6.16 28.93
CA THR A 405 0.67 6.53 29.49
C THR A 405 1.29 5.40 30.32
N LEU A 406 0.55 4.31 30.55
CA LEU A 406 0.94 3.19 31.42
C LEU A 406 1.64 2.02 30.69
N ILE A 407 1.95 2.13 29.38
CA ILE A 407 2.33 0.97 28.52
C ILE A 407 3.80 0.87 28.06
#